data_AF-A0AAW1UKY4-F1
#
_entry.id   AF-A0AAW1UKY4-F1
#
_cell.length_a   1.000
_cell.length_b   1.000
_cell.length_c   1.000
_cell.angle_alpha   90.00
_cell.angle_beta   90.00
_cell.angle_gamma   90.00
#
_symmetry.space_group_name_H-M   'P 1'
#
loop_
_entity.id
_entity.type
_entity.pdbx_description
1 polymer ?
#
loop_
_entity_poly.entity_id
_entity_poly.type
_entity_poly.pdbx_seq_one_letter_code
_entity_poly.pdbx_strand_id
1 'polypeptide(L)'
;MNILPKKRWHVRNKDNIARVRKDEAKALEEKNEREYRQKLAEREARTNLLRKNAKLRVGGETFIPFKEKDVGESGGHINFFQEIEDSREESNRTNKEYEKEKKEEKEKYEKQIGYLTYLGQDTNEALKKKNWYDEIPERDGSHLAEVGLKSKLKDDPLEVVKKYLPTKHSPNISFTQSDEIRYKEGKFNNSLLKTKDKRKDKKKSKKKVKNDEVSVDYDSEKKKKLEILRKERIQREMKERQKSDLLLAQLNNKSNVTEISNTVKRRYNSQFNPELSRQNF
;
A
#
# COMPACT_ATOMS: atom_id res chain seq x y z
N MET A 1 -6.01 9.69 30.56
CA MET A 1 -7.39 9.31 30.15
C MET A 1 -7.72 9.94 28.80
N ASN A 2 -7.90 9.16 27.73
CA ASN A 2 -8.29 9.70 26.43
C ASN A 2 -9.83 9.88 26.36
N ILE A 3 -10.28 11.12 26.21
CA ILE A 3 -11.71 11.46 26.14
C ILE A 3 -12.24 11.61 24.71
N LEU A 4 -11.35 11.64 23.70
CA LEU A 4 -11.72 11.84 22.29
C LEU A 4 -12.67 10.76 21.74
N PRO A 5 -12.48 9.46 22.03
CA PRO A 5 -13.40 8.41 21.58
C PRO A 5 -14.84 8.59 22.07
N LYS A 6 -15.01 9.26 23.22
CA LYS A 6 -16.33 9.57 23.80
C LYS A 6 -17.02 10.78 23.16
N LYS A 7 -16.35 11.49 22.24
CA LYS A 7 -16.90 12.67 21.56
C LYS A 7 -17.53 12.27 20.23
N ARG A 8 -18.78 12.69 20.03
CA ARG A 8 -19.57 12.44 18.81
C ARG A 8 -18.95 12.97 17.50
N TRP A 9 -18.06 13.96 17.58
CA TRP A 9 -17.40 14.55 16.41
C TRP A 9 -16.07 13.87 16.06
N HIS A 10 -15.62 12.91 16.86
CA HIS A 10 -14.32 12.30 16.66
C HIS A 10 -14.30 11.46 15.38
N VAL A 11 -13.42 11.84 14.44
CA VAL A 11 -13.38 11.30 13.07
C VAL A 11 -13.12 9.79 13.05
N ARG A 12 -12.35 9.27 14.02
CA ARG A 12 -12.00 7.84 14.09
C ARG A 12 -13.05 6.97 14.78
N ASN A 13 -14.17 7.55 15.23
CA ASN A 13 -15.26 6.76 15.78
C ASN A 13 -15.90 5.93 14.67
N LYS A 14 -16.19 4.66 14.97
CA LYS A 14 -16.74 3.70 14.00
C LYS A 14 -17.96 4.26 13.27
N ASP A 15 -18.86 4.92 14.00
CA ASP A 15 -20.08 5.51 13.46
C ASP A 15 -19.81 6.65 12.47
N ASN A 16 -18.80 7.48 12.74
CA ASN A 16 -18.43 8.59 11.85
C ASN A 16 -17.73 8.07 10.60
N ILE A 17 -16.86 7.06 10.75
CA ILE A 17 -16.25 6.39 9.60
C ILE A 17 -17.33 5.73 8.73
N ALA A 18 -18.33 5.08 9.32
CA ALA A 18 -19.44 4.47 8.59
C ALA A 18 -20.29 5.50 7.83
N ARG A 19 -20.55 6.67 8.43
CA ARG A 19 -21.23 7.78 7.74
C ARG A 19 -20.43 8.28 6.54
N VAL A 20 -19.14 8.54 6.72
CA VAL A 20 -18.25 8.95 5.62
C VAL A 20 -18.25 7.92 4.50
N ARG A 21 -18.13 6.62 4.82
CA ARG A 21 -18.21 5.57 3.80
C ARG A 21 -19.55 5.53 3.07
N LYS A 22 -20.66 5.76 3.77
CA LYS A 22 -21.99 5.80 3.15
C LYS A 22 -22.10 6.99 2.19
N ASP A 23 -21.61 8.15 2.60
CA ASP A 23 -21.63 9.36 1.76
C ASP A 23 -20.69 9.22 0.55
N GLU A 24 -19.51 8.64 0.73
CA GLU A 24 -18.57 8.31 -0.34
C GLU A 24 -19.16 7.29 -1.32
N ALA A 25 -19.79 6.22 -0.81
CA ALA A 25 -20.46 5.22 -1.63
C ALA A 25 -21.61 5.83 -2.44
N LYS A 26 -22.43 6.67 -1.82
CA LYS A 26 -23.52 7.39 -2.50
C LYS A 26 -22.99 8.34 -3.58
N ALA A 27 -21.92 9.07 -3.29
CA ALA A 27 -21.29 9.96 -4.26
C ALA A 27 -20.67 9.20 -5.44
N LEU A 28 -20.18 7.98 -5.20
CA LEU A 28 -19.67 7.10 -6.26
C LEU A 28 -20.81 6.56 -7.13
N GLU A 29 -21.90 6.09 -6.51
CA GLU A 29 -23.09 5.61 -7.20
C GLU A 29 -23.70 6.69 -8.11
N GLU A 30 -23.90 7.90 -7.58
CA GLU A 30 -24.45 9.02 -8.36
C GLU A 30 -23.55 9.40 -9.56
N LYS A 31 -22.23 9.33 -9.41
CA LYS A 31 -21.30 9.54 -10.54
C LYS A 31 -21.45 8.44 -11.60
N ASN A 32 -21.53 7.18 -11.18
CA ASN A 32 -21.71 6.04 -12.08
C ASN A 32 -23.04 6.14 -12.83
N GLU A 33 -24.13 6.52 -12.16
CA GLU A 33 -25.45 6.73 -12.78
C GLU A 33 -25.41 7.85 -13.82
N ARG A 34 -24.72 8.97 -13.52
CA ARG A 34 -24.54 10.08 -14.47
C ARG A 34 -23.75 9.64 -15.70
N GLU A 35 -22.65 8.92 -15.50
CA GLU A 35 -21.85 8.36 -16.60
C GLU A 35 -22.66 7.36 -17.43
N TYR A 36 -23.43 6.50 -16.78
CA TYR A 36 -24.31 5.54 -17.45
C TYR A 36 -25.35 6.27 -18.32
N ARG A 37 -25.98 7.32 -17.78
CA ARG A 37 -26.93 8.15 -18.52
C ARG A 37 -26.28 8.86 -19.71
N GLN A 38 -25.07 9.38 -19.55
CA GLN A 38 -24.30 9.98 -20.65
C GLN A 38 -24.02 8.95 -21.76
N LYS A 39 -23.54 7.76 -21.39
CA LYS A 39 -23.26 6.67 -22.34
C LYS A 39 -24.53 6.21 -23.08
N LEU A 40 -25.66 6.12 -22.38
CA LEU A 40 -26.95 5.79 -22.98
C LEU A 40 -27.37 6.85 -24.00
N ALA A 41 -27.32 8.13 -23.62
CA ALA A 41 -27.67 9.25 -24.49
C ALA A 41 -26.74 9.33 -25.72
N GLU A 42 -25.45 9.07 -25.56
CA GLU A 42 -24.49 9.02 -26.66
C GLU A 42 -24.82 7.87 -27.63
N ARG A 43 -25.13 6.68 -27.09
CA ARG A 43 -25.56 5.52 -27.88
C ARG A 43 -26.83 5.84 -28.68
N GLU A 44 -27.84 6.42 -28.04
CA GLU A 44 -29.09 6.81 -28.68
C GLU A 44 -28.90 7.93 -29.71
N ALA A 45 -28.06 8.92 -29.42
CA ALA A 45 -27.74 9.98 -30.38
C ALA A 45 -27.06 9.40 -31.63
N ARG A 46 -26.11 8.47 -31.45
CA ARG A 46 -25.43 7.78 -32.54
C ARG A 46 -26.41 6.96 -33.38
N THR A 47 -27.28 6.16 -32.76
CA THR A 47 -28.28 5.36 -33.49
C THR A 47 -29.28 6.24 -34.22
N ASN A 48 -29.72 7.34 -33.60
CA ASN A 48 -30.62 8.31 -34.22
C ASN A 48 -29.96 9.00 -35.43
N LEU A 49 -28.68 9.35 -35.34
CA LEU A 49 -27.92 9.89 -36.48
C LEU A 49 -27.87 8.87 -37.62
N LEU A 50 -27.54 7.61 -37.34
CA LEU A 50 -27.53 6.55 -38.34
C LEU A 50 -28.91 6.34 -38.97
N ARG A 51 -29.98 6.36 -38.17
CA ARG A 51 -31.37 6.27 -38.65
C ARG A 51 -31.72 7.45 -39.58
N LYS A 52 -31.33 8.67 -39.23
CA LYS A 52 -31.54 9.87 -40.08
C LYS A 52 -30.79 9.73 -41.39
N ASN A 53 -29.52 9.30 -41.36
CA ASN A 53 -28.73 9.08 -42.56
C ASN A 53 -29.31 7.97 -43.45
N ALA A 54 -29.81 6.88 -42.86
CA ALA A 54 -30.47 5.81 -43.60
C ALA A 54 -31.76 6.32 -44.27
N LYS A 55 -32.59 7.11 -43.58
CA LYS A 55 -33.78 7.74 -44.15
C LYS A 55 -33.46 8.65 -45.35
N LEU A 56 -32.36 9.41 -45.27
CA LEU A 56 -31.89 10.25 -46.37
C LEU A 56 -31.40 9.42 -47.57
N ARG A 57 -30.72 8.30 -47.33
CA ARG A 57 -30.22 7.40 -48.39
C ARG A 57 -31.32 6.60 -49.09
N VAL A 58 -32.28 6.10 -48.33
CA VAL A 58 -33.39 5.28 -48.85
C VAL A 58 -34.50 6.14 -49.44
N GLY A 59 -34.46 7.46 -49.25
CA GLY A 59 -35.30 8.39 -49.97
C GLY A 59 -36.78 8.24 -49.68
N GLY A 60 -37.19 8.38 -48.41
CA GLY A 60 -38.55 8.81 -47.99
C GLY A 60 -39.79 7.98 -48.38
N GLU A 61 -39.73 7.09 -49.35
CA GLU A 61 -40.82 6.25 -49.86
C GLU A 61 -40.25 4.85 -50.04
N THR A 62 -40.76 3.77 -49.46
CA THR A 62 -42.16 3.35 -49.39
C THR A 62 -42.39 2.51 -48.12
N PHE A 63 -43.16 3.02 -47.15
CA PHE A 63 -43.93 2.11 -46.31
C PHE A 63 -45.22 1.85 -47.08
N ILE A 64 -45.24 0.76 -47.86
CA ILE A 64 -46.50 0.22 -48.37
C ILE A 64 -47.17 -0.41 -47.15
N PRO A 65 -48.30 0.11 -46.63
CA PRO A 65 -49.03 -0.60 -45.61
C PRO A 65 -49.48 -1.92 -46.23
N PHE A 66 -48.89 -3.01 -45.76
CA PHE A 66 -49.26 -4.35 -46.18
C PHE A 66 -50.74 -4.54 -45.80
N LYS A 67 -51.62 -4.49 -46.81
CA LYS A 67 -53.04 -4.80 -46.63
C LYS A 67 -53.12 -6.24 -46.13
N GLU A 68 -53.62 -6.42 -44.92
CA GLU A 68 -53.90 -7.71 -44.31
C GLU A 68 -54.63 -8.61 -45.30
N LYS A 69 -53.97 -9.71 -45.65
CA LYS A 69 -54.61 -10.87 -46.26
C LYS A 69 -54.56 -11.97 -45.20
N ASP A 70 -55.74 -12.41 -44.84
CA ASP A 70 -56.09 -13.37 -43.80
C ASP A 70 -55.11 -14.55 -43.69
N VAL A 71 -54.44 -14.67 -42.55
CA VAL A 71 -53.92 -15.96 -42.05
C VAL A 71 -53.96 -15.98 -40.52
N GLY A 72 -54.92 -16.73 -39.98
CA GLY A 72 -54.71 -17.59 -38.81
C GLY A 72 -54.60 -16.93 -37.43
N GLU A 73 -55.69 -17.07 -36.67
CA GLU A 73 -55.81 -17.09 -35.20
C GLU A 73 -54.50 -17.33 -34.41
N SER A 74 -53.77 -16.24 -34.17
CA SER A 74 -52.93 -16.07 -32.99
C SER A 74 -52.79 -14.57 -32.74
N GLY A 75 -53.77 -14.00 -32.02
CA GLY A 75 -53.93 -12.55 -31.81
C GLY A 75 -52.87 -11.89 -30.91
N GLY A 76 -51.63 -12.36 -30.95
CA GLY A 76 -50.49 -11.73 -30.30
C GLY A 76 -49.59 -11.04 -31.32
N HIS A 77 -48.97 -9.93 -30.94
CA HIS A 77 -47.89 -9.33 -31.73
C HIS A 77 -46.79 -10.37 -31.92
N ILE A 78 -46.58 -10.82 -33.16
CA ILE A 78 -45.48 -11.75 -33.49
C ILE A 78 -44.18 -10.96 -33.44
N ASN A 79 -43.49 -11.08 -32.31
CA ASN A 79 -42.18 -10.48 -32.12
C ASN A 79 -41.14 -11.31 -32.91
N PHE A 80 -40.86 -10.92 -34.15
CA PHE A 80 -39.81 -11.53 -34.98
C PHE A 80 -38.42 -11.51 -34.34
N PHE A 81 -38.23 -10.66 -33.33
CA PHE A 81 -37.00 -10.53 -32.56
C PHE A 81 -37.11 -11.12 -31.15
N GLN A 82 -38.19 -11.80 -30.79
CA GLN A 82 -38.34 -12.40 -29.45
C GLN A 82 -37.21 -13.38 -29.17
N GLU A 83 -36.93 -14.28 -30.11
CA GLU A 83 -35.79 -15.19 -30.00
C GLU A 83 -34.45 -14.46 -29.93
N ILE A 84 -34.31 -13.27 -30.52
CA ILE A 84 -33.05 -12.49 -30.52
C ILE A 84 -32.92 -11.60 -29.27
N GLU A 85 -34.02 -11.10 -28.70
CA GLU A 85 -34.06 -10.40 -27.43
C GLU A 85 -33.91 -11.38 -26.25
N ASP A 86 -34.51 -12.56 -26.35
CA ASP A 86 -34.33 -13.66 -25.41
C ASP A 86 -32.92 -14.29 -25.58
N SER A 87 -32.42 -14.49 -26.80
CA SER A 87 -31.00 -14.80 -27.05
C SER A 87 -30.07 -13.59 -26.88
N ARG A 88 -30.57 -12.39 -26.55
CA ARG A 88 -29.69 -11.31 -26.07
C ARG A 88 -29.18 -11.65 -24.69
N GLU A 89 -29.90 -12.44 -23.91
CA GLU A 89 -29.39 -13.07 -22.69
C GLU A 89 -28.30 -14.11 -23.01
N GLU A 90 -28.31 -14.70 -24.22
CA GLU A 90 -27.32 -15.68 -24.65
C GLU A 90 -26.11 -15.08 -25.38
N SER A 91 -26.26 -13.95 -26.05
CA SER A 91 -25.15 -13.15 -26.59
C SER A 91 -24.56 -12.19 -25.55
N ASN A 92 -25.29 -11.91 -24.46
CA ASN A 92 -24.74 -11.39 -23.20
C ASN A 92 -24.27 -12.51 -22.26
N ARG A 93 -24.24 -13.79 -22.67
CA ARG A 93 -23.42 -14.79 -21.97
C ARG A 93 -21.98 -14.36 -22.17
N THR A 94 -21.48 -13.59 -21.21
CA THR A 94 -20.07 -13.51 -20.87
C THR A 94 -19.45 -14.90 -21.04
N ASN A 95 -18.29 -14.95 -21.69
CA ASN A 95 -17.60 -16.22 -21.89
C ASN A 95 -17.54 -16.95 -20.53
N LYS A 96 -18.13 -18.14 -20.44
CA LYS A 96 -18.18 -18.93 -19.19
C LYS A 96 -16.76 -19.16 -18.64
N GLU A 97 -15.77 -19.21 -19.52
CA GLU A 97 -14.36 -19.28 -19.16
C GLU A 97 -13.86 -17.98 -18.51
N TYR A 98 -14.28 -16.82 -19.01
CA TYR A 98 -13.92 -15.52 -18.45
C TYR A 98 -14.50 -15.29 -17.04
N GLU A 99 -15.72 -15.76 -16.79
CA GLU A 99 -16.30 -15.68 -15.44
C GLU A 99 -15.60 -16.62 -14.45
N LYS A 100 -15.23 -17.82 -14.91
CA LYS A 100 -14.42 -18.77 -14.12
C LYS A 100 -13.04 -18.21 -13.84
N GLU A 101 -12.36 -17.65 -14.85
CA GLU A 101 -11.05 -17.02 -14.72
C GLU A 101 -11.11 -15.86 -13.70
N LYS A 102 -12.11 -14.98 -13.82
CA LYS A 102 -12.31 -13.87 -12.87
C LYS A 102 -12.62 -14.35 -11.46
N LYS A 103 -13.30 -15.49 -11.30
CA LYS A 103 -13.55 -16.11 -9.99
C LYS A 103 -12.28 -16.71 -9.42
N GLU A 104 -11.49 -17.41 -10.23
CA GLU A 104 -10.20 -17.96 -9.84
C GLU A 104 -9.19 -16.86 -9.50
N GLU A 105 -9.18 -15.73 -10.22
CA GLU A 105 -8.36 -14.56 -9.89
C GLU A 105 -8.75 -13.97 -8.54
N LYS A 106 -10.06 -13.84 -8.27
CA LYS A 106 -10.54 -13.41 -6.95
C LYS A 106 -10.15 -14.40 -5.86
N GLU A 107 -10.31 -15.69 -6.08
CA GLU A 107 -9.91 -16.72 -5.11
C GLU A 107 -8.40 -16.75 -4.90
N LYS A 108 -7.58 -16.58 -5.96
CA LYS A 108 -6.12 -16.44 -5.86
C LYS A 108 -5.76 -15.21 -5.05
N TYR A 109 -6.42 -14.08 -5.29
CA TYR A 109 -6.22 -12.84 -4.54
C TYR A 109 -6.64 -12.99 -3.07
N GLU A 110 -7.78 -13.61 -2.81
CA GLU A 110 -8.27 -13.89 -1.46
C GLU A 110 -7.36 -14.89 -0.72
N LYS A 111 -6.86 -15.93 -1.40
CA LYS A 111 -5.83 -16.84 -0.87
C LYS A 111 -4.51 -16.10 -0.59
N GLN A 112 -4.09 -15.22 -1.50
CA GLN A 112 -2.87 -14.42 -1.36
C GLN A 112 -2.98 -13.41 -0.20
N ILE A 113 -4.18 -12.86 0.03
CA ILE A 113 -4.44 -11.92 1.13
C ILE A 113 -4.66 -12.62 2.47
N GLY A 114 -4.91 -13.92 2.50
CA GLY A 114 -5.23 -14.62 3.75
C GLY A 114 -6.72 -14.73 4.05
N TYR A 115 -7.61 -14.28 3.15
CA TYR A 115 -9.06 -14.28 3.37
C TYR A 115 -9.68 -15.68 3.19
N LEU A 116 -9.16 -16.45 2.22
CA LEU A 116 -9.61 -17.82 1.92
C LEU A 116 -8.61 -18.89 2.41
N THR A 117 -7.59 -18.49 3.15
CA THR A 117 -6.57 -19.38 3.70
C THR A 117 -7.06 -19.86 5.05
N TYR A 118 -7.52 -21.10 5.11
CA TYR A 118 -8.03 -21.67 6.35
C TYR A 118 -6.87 -21.82 7.34
N LEU A 119 -7.10 -21.31 8.56
CA LEU A 119 -6.16 -21.40 9.67
C LEU A 119 -5.70 -22.85 9.84
N GLY A 120 -4.41 -23.12 9.63
CA GLY A 120 -3.83 -24.47 9.78
C GLY A 120 -3.31 -25.12 8.49
N GLN A 121 -3.60 -24.58 7.30
CA GLN A 121 -3.16 -25.17 6.03
C GLN A 121 -1.63 -25.12 5.81
N ASP A 122 -0.96 -24.10 6.34
CA ASP A 122 0.50 -23.97 6.28
C ASP A 122 1.22 -24.58 7.50
N THR A 123 0.51 -25.37 8.33
CA THR A 123 1.17 -26.06 9.43
C THR A 123 2.15 -27.11 8.90
N ASN A 124 3.28 -27.24 9.58
CA ASN A 124 4.35 -28.16 9.19
C ASN A 124 3.86 -29.62 9.13
N GLU A 125 2.82 -29.96 9.90
CA GLU A 125 2.12 -31.24 9.85
C GLU A 125 1.35 -31.47 8.54
N ALA A 126 0.60 -30.47 8.06
CA ALA A 126 -0.13 -30.53 6.78
C ALA A 126 0.82 -30.57 5.58
N LEU A 127 1.93 -29.82 5.64
CA LEU A 127 2.97 -29.78 4.60
C LEU A 127 3.96 -30.95 4.70
N LYS A 128 3.82 -31.84 5.70
CA LYS A 128 4.76 -32.92 6.03
C LYS A 128 6.22 -32.45 6.12
N LYS A 129 6.44 -31.18 6.44
CA LYS A 129 7.77 -30.60 6.65
C LYS A 129 8.14 -30.86 8.10
N LYS A 130 9.29 -31.46 8.36
CA LYS A 130 9.82 -31.58 9.72
C LYS A 130 10.46 -30.26 10.14
N ASN A 131 10.33 -29.90 11.41
CA ASN A 131 11.03 -28.74 11.93
C ASN A 131 12.51 -29.07 12.10
N TRP A 132 13.35 -28.04 12.09
CA TRP A 132 14.79 -28.20 12.36
C TRP A 132 15.10 -28.78 13.75
N TYR A 133 14.16 -28.72 14.69
CA TYR A 133 14.27 -29.36 16.01
C TYR A 133 13.93 -30.87 15.98
N ASP A 134 13.17 -31.33 14.98
CA ASP A 134 12.74 -32.72 14.83
C ASP A 134 13.80 -33.56 14.10
N GLU A 135 14.72 -32.90 13.39
CA GLU A 135 15.83 -33.53 12.69
C GLU A 135 17.15 -33.14 13.35
N ILE A 136 17.91 -34.15 13.81
CA ILE A 136 19.26 -33.94 14.32
C ILE A 136 20.13 -33.51 13.12
N PRO A 137 20.82 -32.35 13.18
CA PRO A 137 21.67 -31.91 12.09
C PRO A 137 22.74 -32.97 11.79
N GLU A 138 22.90 -33.33 10.52
CA GLU A 138 24.00 -34.20 10.09
C GLU A 138 25.32 -33.51 10.41
N ARG A 139 25.97 -33.98 11.48
CA ARG A 139 27.35 -33.62 11.79
C ARG A 139 28.22 -34.51 10.93
N ASP A 140 28.61 -34.00 9.77
CA ASP A 140 29.72 -34.54 9.02
C ASP A 140 30.94 -34.56 9.97
N GLY A 141 31.50 -35.75 10.20
CA GLY A 141 32.58 -35.98 11.16
C GLY A 141 33.89 -35.22 10.89
N SER A 142 33.88 -34.26 9.96
CA SER A 142 35.00 -33.39 9.61
C SER A 142 35.24 -32.28 10.65
N HIS A 143 34.20 -31.88 11.40
CA HIS A 143 34.25 -30.81 12.39
C HIS A 143 34.20 -31.33 13.84
N LEU A 144 34.97 -32.39 14.13
CA LEU A 144 35.15 -32.93 15.50
C LEU A 144 35.98 -32.01 16.41
N ALA A 145 36.63 -30.98 15.85
CA ALA A 145 37.29 -29.95 16.63
C ALA A 145 36.26 -28.91 17.09
N GLU A 146 35.89 -28.97 18.36
CA GLU A 146 35.01 -27.98 18.97
C GLU A 146 35.66 -26.58 18.89
N VAL A 147 34.99 -25.63 18.22
CA VAL A 147 35.50 -24.26 18.11
C VAL A 147 35.47 -23.62 19.50
N GLY A 148 36.62 -23.10 19.93
CA GLY A 148 36.75 -22.39 21.21
C GLY A 148 36.99 -23.26 22.44
N LEU A 149 37.56 -24.47 22.30
CA LEU A 149 37.95 -25.31 23.46
C LEU A 149 38.70 -24.53 24.56
N LYS A 150 39.60 -23.62 24.17
CA LYS A 150 40.39 -22.81 25.12
C LYS A 150 39.54 -21.88 25.99
N SER A 151 38.52 -21.22 25.41
CA SER A 151 37.61 -20.37 26.19
C SER A 151 36.69 -21.22 27.05
N LYS A 152 36.20 -22.36 26.52
CA LYS A 152 35.32 -23.26 27.26
C LYS A 152 36.01 -23.87 28.48
N LEU A 153 37.27 -24.28 28.38
CA LEU A 153 38.08 -24.74 29.51
C LEU A 153 38.37 -23.60 30.51
N LYS A 154 38.66 -22.39 30.02
CA LYS A 154 38.93 -21.23 30.88
C LYS A 154 37.72 -20.80 31.70
N ASP A 155 36.54 -20.87 31.10
CA ASP A 155 35.27 -20.45 31.69
C ASP A 155 34.51 -21.61 32.37
N ASP A 156 35.09 -22.82 32.41
CA ASP A 156 34.50 -23.97 33.11
C ASP A 156 34.66 -23.82 34.64
N PRO A 157 33.56 -23.67 35.40
CA PRO A 157 33.63 -23.55 36.86
C PRO A 157 34.22 -24.78 37.54
N LEU A 158 34.15 -25.97 36.92
CA LEU A 158 34.78 -27.18 37.46
C LEU A 158 36.30 -27.09 37.41
N GLU A 159 36.85 -26.44 36.38
CA GLU A 159 38.29 -26.21 36.24
C GLU A 159 38.79 -25.16 37.25
N VAL A 160 37.94 -24.21 37.61
CA VAL A 160 38.17 -23.28 38.73
C VAL A 160 38.16 -24.02 40.06
N VAL A 161 37.16 -24.87 40.32
CA VAL A 161 37.03 -25.63 41.59
C VAL A 161 38.20 -26.60 41.78
N LYS A 162 38.66 -27.27 40.70
CA LYS A 162 39.82 -28.17 40.74
C LYS A 162 41.10 -27.50 41.27
N LYS A 163 41.26 -26.19 41.08
CA LYS A 163 42.43 -25.43 41.58
C LYS A 163 42.41 -25.24 43.10
N TYR A 164 41.23 -25.23 43.70
CA TYR A 164 41.05 -25.02 45.14
C TYR A 164 40.91 -26.33 45.92
N LEU A 165 40.84 -27.48 45.23
CA LEU A 165 40.88 -28.79 45.86
C LEU A 165 42.35 -29.19 46.13
N PRO A 166 42.69 -29.67 47.34
CA PRO A 166 44.04 -30.11 47.65
C PRO A 166 44.37 -31.37 46.85
N THR A 167 45.22 -31.23 45.82
CA THR A 167 45.71 -32.36 45.02
C THR A 167 46.69 -33.19 45.86
N LYS A 168 46.27 -34.37 46.32
CA LYS A 168 47.19 -35.38 46.84
C LYS A 168 48.06 -35.87 45.68
N HIS A 169 49.38 -35.81 45.85
CA HIS A 169 50.40 -36.05 44.83
C HIS A 169 50.16 -37.30 43.94
N SER A 170 50.39 -37.13 42.64
CA SER A 170 50.97 -38.16 41.78
C SER A 170 51.98 -37.48 40.84
N PRO A 171 53.20 -38.02 40.65
CA PRO A 171 54.28 -37.33 39.95
C PRO A 171 54.22 -37.52 38.43
N ASN A 172 54.73 -36.50 37.72
CA ASN A 172 55.23 -36.50 36.34
C ASN A 172 54.26 -36.81 35.19
N ILE A 173 53.81 -35.75 34.50
CA ILE A 173 53.87 -35.68 33.03
C ILE A 173 54.41 -34.30 32.65
N SER A 174 55.50 -34.32 31.90
CA SER A 174 56.23 -33.20 31.33
C SER A 174 55.44 -32.47 30.24
N PHE A 175 55.76 -31.19 30.01
CA PHE A 175 56.27 -30.65 28.74
C PHE A 175 55.77 -29.22 28.39
N THR A 176 56.78 -28.36 28.19
CA THR A 176 56.90 -27.12 27.38
C THR A 176 56.15 -25.83 27.70
N GLN A 177 56.91 -24.88 28.27
CA GLN A 177 57.30 -23.59 27.66
C GLN A 177 56.32 -22.92 26.68
N SER A 178 55.78 -21.75 27.05
CA SER A 178 56.02 -20.49 26.31
C SER A 178 55.22 -19.30 26.89
N ASP A 179 55.99 -18.21 27.07
CA ASP A 179 55.65 -16.79 26.89
C ASP A 179 54.93 -16.01 27.99
N GLU A 180 55.76 -15.21 28.69
CA GLU A 180 55.41 -14.03 29.48
C GLU A 180 54.61 -13.01 28.65
N ILE A 181 53.46 -12.55 29.17
CA ILE A 181 52.86 -11.28 28.74
C ILE A 181 52.49 -10.45 29.96
N ARG A 182 53.27 -9.38 30.18
CA ARG A 182 53.06 -8.34 31.19
C ARG A 182 51.88 -7.44 30.79
N TYR A 183 50.91 -7.26 31.68
CA TYR A 183 49.87 -6.24 31.54
C TYR A 183 50.33 -4.89 32.12
N LYS A 184 50.16 -3.80 31.36
CA LYS A 184 50.31 -2.41 31.82
C LYS A 184 48.94 -1.76 31.99
N GLU A 185 48.68 -1.17 33.16
CA GLU A 185 47.51 -0.31 33.42
C GLU A 185 47.71 1.11 32.88
N GLY A 186 46.67 1.67 32.24
CA GLY A 186 46.60 3.05 31.78
C GLY A 186 45.58 3.87 32.58
N LYS A 187 46.01 5.03 33.09
CA LYS A 187 45.18 6.01 33.84
C LYS A 187 44.48 6.97 32.87
N PHE A 188 43.20 7.27 33.11
CA PHE A 188 42.43 8.30 32.40
C PHE A 188 42.03 9.41 33.40
N ASN A 189 42.33 10.67 33.08
CA ASN A 189 41.91 11.85 33.83
C ASN A 189 40.76 12.58 33.12
N ASN A 190 39.84 13.13 33.91
CA ASN A 190 38.58 13.74 33.50
C ASN A 190 38.59 15.24 33.87
N SER A 191 38.17 16.13 32.95
CA SER A 191 37.84 17.55 33.24
C SER A 191 37.23 18.19 31.99
N LEU A 192 36.41 19.23 31.99
CA LEU A 192 35.42 19.80 32.91
C LEU A 192 34.69 20.87 32.06
N LEU A 193 33.35 20.86 32.11
CA LEU A 193 32.34 21.85 31.72
C LEU A 193 32.78 23.32 31.45
N LYS A 194 32.13 23.97 30.45
CA LYS A 194 31.44 25.28 30.63
C LYS A 194 30.56 25.71 29.46
N THR A 195 29.41 26.28 29.83
CA THR A 195 28.31 26.82 29.01
C THR A 195 28.39 28.35 28.88
N LYS A 196 27.75 28.94 27.85
CA LYS A 196 27.14 30.30 27.92
C LYS A 196 26.21 30.61 26.73
N ASP A 197 24.97 30.95 27.08
CA ASP A 197 23.89 31.52 26.26
C ASP A 197 24.17 32.96 25.80
N LYS A 198 23.58 33.37 24.65
CA LYS A 198 22.93 34.70 24.45
C LYS A 198 21.83 34.65 23.37
N ARG A 199 20.61 35.08 23.74
CA ARG A 199 19.45 35.37 22.86
C ARG A 199 19.40 36.85 22.48
N LYS A 200 18.91 37.20 21.28
CA LYS A 200 18.38 38.53 20.94
C LYS A 200 17.20 38.43 19.95
N ASP A 201 16.05 38.94 20.40
CA ASP A 201 14.83 39.17 19.61
C ASP A 201 14.90 40.48 18.83
N LYS A 202 14.34 40.51 17.61
CA LYS A 202 13.91 41.75 16.93
C LYS A 202 12.60 41.50 16.16
N LYS A 203 11.51 42.12 16.62
CA LYS A 203 10.25 42.29 15.88
C LYS A 203 10.30 43.61 15.10
N LYS A 204 9.81 43.63 13.86
CA LYS A 204 9.29 44.86 13.20
C LYS A 204 8.05 44.57 12.36
N SER A 205 7.19 45.57 12.38
CA SER A 205 5.77 45.66 12.06
C SER A 205 5.43 45.77 10.57
N LYS A 206 4.26 45.24 10.19
CA LYS A 206 3.60 45.43 8.90
C LYS A 206 2.85 46.76 8.84
N LYS A 207 2.93 47.48 7.71
CA LYS A 207 2.00 48.57 7.36
C LYS A 207 1.20 48.14 6.14
N LYS A 208 -0.13 48.02 6.28
CA LYS A 208 -1.09 47.84 5.19
C LYS A 208 -1.57 49.22 4.76
N VAL A 209 -1.46 49.53 3.47
CA VAL A 209 -2.19 50.64 2.82
C VAL A 209 -3.19 49.98 1.88
N LYS A 210 -4.48 50.28 2.08
CA LYS A 210 -5.57 49.97 1.16
C LYS A 210 -5.78 51.23 0.32
N ASN A 211 -5.66 51.12 -1.00
CA ASN A 211 -6.28 52.06 -1.93
C ASN A 211 -7.21 51.23 -2.82
N ASP A 212 -8.50 51.44 -2.63
CA ASP A 212 -9.57 51.06 -3.55
C ASP A 212 -9.58 52.11 -4.66
N GLU A 213 -9.40 51.66 -5.90
CA GLU A 213 -9.76 52.30 -7.19
C GLU A 213 -8.77 51.74 -8.24
N VAL A 214 -9.18 50.71 -8.99
CA VAL A 214 -8.35 50.11 -10.02
C VAL A 214 -9.13 50.06 -11.33
N SER A 215 -8.56 50.72 -12.34
CA SER A 215 -9.03 50.78 -13.71
C SER A 215 -9.17 49.39 -14.35
N VAL A 216 -10.18 49.24 -15.20
CA VAL A 216 -10.60 48.00 -15.89
C VAL A 216 -9.45 47.26 -16.60
N ASP A 217 -8.41 47.97 -17.03
CA ASP A 217 -7.24 47.39 -17.72
C ASP A 217 -6.33 46.54 -16.81
N TYR A 218 -6.18 46.95 -15.54
CA TYR A 218 -5.38 46.22 -14.54
C TYR A 218 -5.99 44.86 -14.18
N ASP A 219 -7.31 44.73 -14.27
CA ASP A 219 -7.98 43.46 -13.96
C ASP A 219 -7.82 42.45 -15.10
N SER A 220 -7.68 42.90 -16.35
CA SER A 220 -7.32 42.05 -17.49
C SER A 220 -5.90 41.48 -17.35
N GLU A 221 -4.95 42.32 -16.95
CA GLU A 221 -3.56 41.90 -16.72
C GLU A 221 -3.42 40.95 -15.53
N LYS A 222 -4.14 41.20 -14.42
CA LYS A 222 -4.20 40.27 -13.28
C LYS A 222 -4.78 38.92 -13.69
N LYS A 223 -5.82 38.89 -14.53
CA LYS A 223 -6.39 37.63 -15.05
C LYS A 223 -5.37 36.85 -15.88
N LYS A 224 -4.67 37.52 -16.81
CA LYS A 224 -3.58 36.89 -17.60
C LYS A 224 -2.46 36.35 -16.71
N LYS A 225 -2.06 37.11 -15.68
CA LYS A 225 -1.04 36.67 -14.71
C LYS A 225 -1.50 35.47 -13.88
N LEU A 226 -2.77 35.44 -13.47
CA LEU A 226 -3.37 34.28 -12.78
C LEU A 226 -3.45 33.06 -13.70
N GLU A 227 -3.75 33.24 -14.98
CA GLU A 227 -3.75 32.17 -15.99
C GLU A 227 -2.37 31.49 -16.09
N ILE A 228 -1.31 32.31 -16.10
CA ILE A 228 0.08 31.82 -16.14
C ILE A 228 0.39 31.01 -14.87
N LEU A 229 0.03 31.52 -13.68
CA LEU A 229 0.23 30.81 -12.42
C LEU A 229 -0.57 29.51 -12.33
N ARG A 230 -1.75 29.46 -12.94
CA ARG A 230 -2.56 28.22 -13.05
C ARG A 230 -1.89 27.19 -13.95
N LYS A 231 -1.40 27.61 -15.11
CA LYS A 231 -0.64 26.72 -16.03
C LYS A 231 0.60 26.16 -15.34
N GLU A 232 1.33 27.02 -14.63
CA GLU A 232 2.52 26.60 -13.87
C GLU A 232 2.17 25.63 -12.72
N ARG A 233 1.06 25.88 -11.99
CA ARG A 233 0.56 24.94 -10.98
C ARG A 233 0.23 23.59 -11.60
N ILE A 234 -0.51 23.58 -12.72
CA ILE A 234 -0.89 22.34 -13.42
C ILE A 234 0.35 21.58 -13.87
N GLN A 235 1.37 22.26 -14.41
CA GLN A 235 2.63 21.62 -14.80
C GLN A 235 3.37 21.01 -13.60
N ARG A 236 3.36 21.69 -12.44
CA ARG A 236 3.93 21.14 -11.21
C ARG A 236 3.16 19.91 -10.73
N GLU A 237 1.84 19.97 -10.72
CA GLU A 237 0.99 18.82 -10.34
C GLU A 237 1.18 17.65 -11.30
N MET A 238 1.26 17.88 -12.62
CA MET A 238 1.56 16.84 -13.61
C MET A 238 2.94 16.20 -13.38
N LYS A 239 3.97 17.01 -13.10
CA LYS A 239 5.32 16.52 -12.84
C LYS A 239 5.40 15.72 -11.54
N GLU A 240 4.70 16.16 -10.49
CA GLU A 240 4.59 15.42 -9.23
C GLU A 240 3.82 14.11 -9.41
N ARG A 241 2.75 14.11 -10.21
CA ARG A 241 1.99 12.92 -10.57
C ARG A 241 2.82 11.94 -11.39
N GLN A 242 3.56 12.39 -12.40
CA GLN A 242 4.50 11.54 -13.13
C GLN A 242 5.54 10.92 -12.19
N LYS A 243 6.04 11.69 -11.23
CA LYS A 243 7.00 11.20 -10.24
C LYS A 243 6.36 10.16 -9.29
N SER A 244 5.10 10.36 -8.87
CA SER A 244 4.37 9.37 -8.06
C SER A 244 4.11 8.10 -8.86
N ASP A 245 3.71 8.24 -10.13
CA ASP A 245 3.40 7.11 -11.00
C ASP A 245 4.66 6.27 -11.28
N LEU A 246 5.82 6.92 -11.51
CA LEU A 246 7.11 6.23 -11.62
C LEU A 246 7.50 5.51 -10.32
N LEU A 247 7.26 6.12 -9.16
CA LEU A 247 7.54 5.50 -7.86
C LEU A 247 6.64 4.28 -7.62
N LEU A 248 5.35 4.40 -7.94
CA LEU A 248 4.37 3.30 -7.85
C LEU A 248 4.70 2.18 -8.83
N ALA A 249 5.09 2.51 -10.06
CA ALA A 249 5.58 1.52 -11.03
C ALA A 249 6.84 0.82 -10.54
N GLN A 250 7.77 1.57 -9.92
CA GLN A 250 8.97 0.99 -9.31
C GLN A 250 8.64 0.08 -8.12
N LEU A 251 7.61 0.39 -7.32
CA LEU A 251 7.13 -0.48 -6.24
C LEU A 251 6.44 -1.75 -6.78
N ASN A 252 5.62 -1.61 -7.81
CA ASN A 252 4.93 -2.74 -8.44
C ASN A 252 5.91 -3.69 -9.16
N ASN A 253 7.01 -3.16 -9.70
CA ASN A 253 8.10 -3.94 -10.30
C ASN A 253 9.11 -4.48 -9.27
N LYS A 254 9.04 -4.03 -7.99
CA LYS A 254 9.88 -4.48 -6.86
C LYS A 254 9.09 -5.37 -5.90
N SER A 255 8.21 -6.23 -6.42
CA SER A 255 7.64 -7.33 -5.65
C SER A 255 8.67 -8.41 -5.27
N ASN A 256 9.94 -8.24 -5.66
CA ASN A 256 11.08 -8.95 -5.11
C ASN A 256 12.17 -7.95 -4.69
N VAL A 257 12.71 -8.15 -3.47
CA VAL A 257 13.95 -7.58 -2.90
C VAL A 257 13.77 -6.40 -1.90
N THR A 258 13.76 -6.83 -0.64
CA THR A 258 14.35 -6.29 0.61
C THR A 258 14.02 -4.89 1.14
N GLU A 259 13.71 -4.90 2.44
CA GLU A 259 13.52 -3.77 3.35
C GLU A 259 14.71 -2.80 3.31
N ILE A 260 14.52 -1.65 2.66
CA ILE A 260 15.47 -0.54 2.75
C ILE A 260 15.02 0.32 3.94
N SER A 261 15.74 0.18 5.06
CA SER A 261 15.64 1.10 6.20
C SER A 261 16.04 2.51 5.74
N ASN A 262 15.05 3.36 5.49
CA ASN A 262 15.24 4.76 5.12
C ASN A 262 15.76 5.57 6.32
N THR A 263 17.06 5.44 6.61
CA THR A 263 17.78 6.22 7.62
C THR A 263 18.31 7.52 7.02
N VAL A 264 17.40 8.37 6.50
CA VAL A 264 17.76 9.75 6.18
C VAL A 264 18.13 10.44 7.49
N LYS A 265 19.43 10.71 7.72
CA LYS A 265 19.93 11.47 8.90
C LYS A 265 19.28 12.86 8.90
N ARG A 266 18.23 13.01 9.70
CA ARG A 266 17.55 14.30 9.91
C ARG A 266 18.48 15.21 10.70
N ARG A 267 18.62 16.47 10.27
CA ARG A 267 19.51 17.49 10.89
C ARG A 267 19.11 17.88 12.32
N TYR A 268 17.93 17.48 12.78
CA TYR A 268 17.42 17.78 14.12
C TYR A 268 16.86 16.51 14.75
N ASN A 269 17.00 16.41 16.08
CA ASN A 269 16.46 15.32 16.86
C ASN A 269 14.92 15.38 16.81
N SER A 270 14.30 14.39 16.18
CA SER A 270 12.84 14.29 16.15
C SER A 270 12.36 13.86 17.54
N GLN A 271 11.82 14.82 18.30
CA GLN A 271 11.12 14.56 19.58
C GLN A 271 9.87 13.67 19.43
N PHE A 272 9.54 13.28 18.20
CA PHE A 272 8.45 12.39 17.88
C PHE A 272 8.94 10.94 17.94
N ASN A 273 8.55 10.22 18.98
CA ASN A 273 8.74 8.78 19.09
C ASN A 273 7.49 8.06 18.56
N PRO A 274 7.50 7.57 17.30
CA PRO A 274 6.34 6.92 16.70
C PRO A 274 5.91 5.64 17.45
N GLU A 275 6.82 4.96 18.13
CA GLU A 275 6.53 3.74 18.88
C GLU A 275 5.63 4.02 20.11
N LEU A 276 5.91 5.10 20.85
CA LEU A 276 5.08 5.51 22.00
C LEU A 276 3.66 5.94 21.57
N SER A 277 3.52 6.46 20.34
CA SER A 277 2.20 6.86 19.82
C SER A 277 1.31 5.69 19.41
N ARG A 278 1.89 4.50 19.23
CA ARG A 278 1.19 3.26 18.82
C ARG A 278 0.78 2.37 19.99
N GLN A 279 1.30 2.63 21.20
CA GLN A 279 1.11 1.76 22.38
C GLN A 279 -0.18 2.02 23.17
N ASN A 280 -1.06 2.95 22.75
CA ASN A 280 -2.34 3.16 23.43
C ASN A 280 -3.44 2.29 22.79
N PHE A 281 -3.45 1.00 23.17
CA PHE A 281 -4.60 0.12 23.06
C PHE A 281 -5.29 -0.02 24.43
#